data_AF-D6PQ66-F1
#
_entry.id   AF-D6PQ66-F1
#
_cell.length_a   1.000
_cell.length_b   1.000
_cell.length_c   1.000
_cell.angle_alpha   90.00
_cell.angle_beta   90.00
_cell.angle_gamma   90.00
#
_symmetry.space_group_name_H-M   'P 1'
#
loop_
_entity.id
_entity.type
_entity.pdbx_description
1 polymer ?
#
loop_
_entity_poly.entity_id
_entity_poly.type
_entity_poly.pdbx_seq_one_letter_code
_entity_poly.pdbx_strand_id
1 'polypeptide(L)'
;DADPETLKLLSKTNLYVTIMVPNDQIISVGSDQAAADNWVATNVLPFYPQTRIRFVLVGNEVLSYSSDQDKQIWANLVPAMRKVVNSLRARGIHNIKVGTPLAMDALRSSFPPSSGAFREDLAVPVMLPLLKFLNGTNSFFFLDVYPYFPWSTDPVNNHLDYALFESNS
;
A
#
# COMPACT_ATOMS: atom_id res chain seq x y z
N ASP A 1 -1.68 -0.15 11.20
CA ASP A 1 -2.34 1.14 11.51
C ASP A 1 -1.26 2.14 11.96
N ALA A 2 -1.63 3.26 12.57
CA ALA A 2 -0.68 4.22 13.14
C ALA A 2 -0.92 4.36 14.66
N ASP A 3 -0.98 3.24 15.37
CA ASP A 3 -1.29 3.21 16.80
C ASP A 3 -0.25 3.98 17.66
N PRO A 4 -0.67 5.03 18.40
CA PRO A 4 0.25 5.86 19.18
C PRO A 4 0.98 5.13 20.30
N GLU A 5 0.37 4.12 20.91
CA GLU A 5 0.99 3.36 22.01
C GLU A 5 2.13 2.50 21.48
N THR A 6 1.86 1.72 20.43
CA THR A 6 2.86 0.91 19.72
C THR A 6 4.02 1.76 19.21
N LEU A 7 3.72 2.92 18.60
CA LEU A 7 4.77 3.82 18.08
C LEU A 7 5.65 4.39 19.20
N LYS A 8 5.10 4.65 20.40
CA LYS A 8 5.89 5.05 21.58
C LYS A 8 6.76 3.91 22.09
N LEU A 9 6.23 2.69 22.16
CA LEU A 9 6.97 1.51 22.61
C LEU A 9 8.14 1.17 21.68
N LEU A 10 8.02 1.45 20.38
CA LEU A 10 9.07 1.26 19.39
C LEU A 10 10.11 2.40 19.36
N SER A 11 9.90 3.47 20.15
CA SER A 11 10.81 4.62 20.21
C SER A 11 12.20 4.21 20.66
N LYS A 12 13.23 4.73 19.98
CA LYS A 12 14.67 4.47 20.23
C LYS A 12 15.10 3.01 20.02
N THR A 13 14.23 2.14 19.49
CA THR A 13 14.63 0.82 19.02
C THR A 13 15.32 0.91 17.65
N ASN A 14 15.94 -0.19 17.21
CA ASN A 14 16.52 -0.30 15.87
C ASN A 14 15.55 -0.86 14.82
N LEU A 15 14.27 -1.02 15.17
CA LEU A 15 13.26 -1.57 14.28
C LEU A 15 12.74 -0.51 13.32
N TYR A 16 12.66 -0.86 12.04
CA TYR A 16 11.97 -0.03 11.04
C TYR A 16 10.47 -0.27 11.12
N VAL A 17 9.71 0.81 11.02
CA VAL A 17 8.26 0.79 11.18
C VAL A 17 7.57 1.23 9.90
N THR A 18 6.53 0.49 9.54
CA THR A 18 5.55 0.88 8.53
C THR A 18 4.27 1.26 9.25
N ILE A 19 3.70 2.41 8.90
CA ILE A 19 2.38 2.82 9.38
C ILE A 19 1.43 3.00 8.20
N MET A 20 0.14 3.08 8.49
CA MET A 20 -0.89 3.05 7.45
C MET A 20 -1.96 4.13 7.65
N VAL A 21 -2.32 4.81 6.56
CA VAL A 21 -3.56 5.60 6.44
C VAL A 21 -4.72 4.60 6.27
N PRO A 22 -5.72 4.56 7.16
CA PRO A 22 -6.88 3.68 7.03
C PRO A 22 -7.68 3.90 5.73
N ASN A 23 -8.34 2.84 5.22
CA ASN A 23 -9.09 2.88 3.97
C ASN A 23 -10.21 3.95 3.97
N ASP A 24 -10.90 4.12 5.09
CA ASP A 24 -11.98 5.09 5.28
C ASP A 24 -11.50 6.55 5.28
N GLN A 25 -10.21 6.80 5.52
CA GLN A 25 -9.61 8.13 5.49
C GLN A 25 -9.07 8.54 4.11
N ILE A 26 -8.95 7.60 3.16
CA ILE A 26 -8.33 7.86 1.85
C ILE A 26 -9.03 8.99 1.10
N ILE A 27 -10.37 9.03 1.10
CA ILE A 27 -11.11 10.09 0.40
C ILE A 27 -10.80 11.46 1.00
N SER A 28 -10.84 11.58 2.33
CA SER A 28 -10.56 12.85 3.02
C SER A 28 -9.13 13.32 2.75
N VAL A 29 -8.13 12.46 2.96
CA VAL A 29 -6.71 12.73 2.72
C VAL A 29 -6.43 13.01 1.24
N GLY A 30 -7.14 12.31 0.34
CA GLY A 30 -7.01 12.46 -1.11
C GLY A 30 -7.68 13.71 -1.66
N SER A 31 -8.73 14.21 -1.01
CA SER A 31 -9.52 15.37 -1.45
C SER A 31 -9.02 16.70 -0.89
N ASP A 32 -8.36 16.71 0.28
CA ASP A 32 -7.87 17.93 0.94
C ASP A 32 -6.41 17.81 1.41
N GLN A 33 -5.57 18.79 1.06
CA GLN A 33 -4.17 18.84 1.53
C GLN A 33 -4.11 19.10 3.04
N ALA A 34 -5.02 19.90 3.61
CA ALA A 34 -5.05 20.16 5.04
C ALA A 34 -5.38 18.89 5.85
N ALA A 35 -6.23 18.02 5.32
CA ALA A 35 -6.50 16.71 5.91
C ALA A 35 -5.24 15.81 5.91
N ALA A 36 -4.48 15.79 4.81
CA ALA A 36 -3.20 15.08 4.76
C ALA A 36 -2.16 15.66 5.73
N ASP A 37 -2.11 16.99 5.85
CA ASP A 37 -1.22 17.68 6.79
C ASP A 37 -1.56 17.36 8.24
N ASN A 38 -2.85 17.35 8.57
CA ASN A 38 -3.32 16.95 9.88
C ASN A 38 -3.00 15.47 10.17
N TRP A 39 -3.17 14.60 9.17
CA TRP A 39 -2.83 13.18 9.32
C TRP A 39 -1.34 12.99 9.62
N VAL A 40 -0.44 13.64 8.87
CA VAL A 40 1.01 13.58 9.11
C VAL A 40 1.38 14.20 10.46
N ALA A 41 0.80 15.34 10.80
CA ALA A 41 1.04 16.02 12.07
C ALA A 41 0.62 15.17 13.29
N THR A 42 -0.42 14.35 13.14
CA THR A 42 -0.93 13.50 14.22
C THR A 42 -0.21 12.16 14.30
N ASN A 43 0.04 11.53 13.15
CA ASN A 43 0.45 10.12 13.09
C ASN A 43 1.95 9.91 12.80
N VAL A 44 2.66 10.94 12.33
CA VAL A 44 4.09 10.84 11.98
C VAL A 44 4.94 11.69 12.91
N LEU A 45 4.66 13.00 12.97
CA LEU A 45 5.53 13.98 13.62
C LEU A 45 5.77 13.74 15.12
N PRO A 46 4.81 13.25 15.92
CA PRO A 46 5.04 13.02 17.35
C PRO A 46 6.03 11.89 17.64
N PHE A 47 6.25 10.99 16.69
CA PHE A 47 7.05 9.78 16.87
C PHE A 47 8.36 9.82 16.08
N TYR A 48 8.39 10.53 14.95
CA TYR A 48 9.58 10.71 14.13
C TYR A 48 10.52 11.79 14.72
N PRO A 49 11.86 11.58 14.76
CA PRO A 49 12.61 10.43 14.24
C PRO A 49 12.92 9.34 15.28
N GLN A 50 12.42 9.46 16.52
CA GLN A 50 12.78 8.53 17.59
C GLN A 50 12.29 7.10 17.28
N THR A 51 11.11 6.98 16.68
CA THR A 51 10.61 5.76 16.05
C THR A 51 10.99 5.79 14.58
N ARG A 52 11.65 4.73 14.09
CA ARG A 52 12.24 4.70 12.74
C ARG A 52 11.19 4.37 11.67
N ILE A 53 10.21 5.26 11.50
CA ILE A 53 9.19 5.17 10.46
C ILE A 53 9.88 5.24 9.10
N ARG A 54 9.69 4.22 8.26
CA ARG A 54 10.26 4.12 6.91
C ARG A 54 9.22 4.20 5.82
N PHE A 55 8.03 3.68 6.09
CA PHE A 55 6.96 3.59 5.12
C PHE A 55 5.68 4.16 5.69
N VAL A 56 5.00 4.97 4.89
CA VAL A 56 3.59 5.31 5.09
C VAL A 56 2.81 4.66 3.96
N LEU A 57 2.03 3.64 4.27
CA LEU A 57 1.16 2.98 3.32
C LEU A 57 -0.22 3.62 3.34
N VAL A 58 -0.77 3.94 2.17
CA VAL A 58 -2.10 4.52 2.04
C VAL A 58 -3.07 3.39 1.72
N GLY A 59 -3.88 3.03 2.71
CA GLY A 59 -4.81 1.91 2.65
C GLY A 59 -4.16 0.53 2.73
N ASN A 60 -5.02 -0.48 2.69
CA ASN A 60 -4.70 -1.90 2.58
C ASN A 60 -5.60 -2.57 1.54
N GLU A 61 -5.00 -3.22 0.54
CA GLU A 61 -5.71 -4.02 -0.47
C GLU A 61 -6.93 -3.27 -1.07
N VAL A 62 -6.75 -1.98 -1.33
CA VAL A 62 -7.84 -1.03 -1.67
C VAL A 62 -8.59 -1.44 -2.95
N LEU A 63 -7.93 -2.20 -3.83
CA LEU A 63 -8.43 -2.57 -5.16
C LEU A 63 -9.17 -3.92 -5.22
N SER A 64 -9.29 -4.61 -4.09
CA SER A 64 -9.98 -5.91 -3.98
C SER A 64 -11.50 -5.83 -4.03
N TYR A 65 -12.07 -4.65 -3.76
CA TYR A 65 -13.52 -4.40 -3.75
C TYR A 65 -13.91 -3.37 -4.79
N SER A 66 -15.02 -3.58 -5.50
CA SER A 66 -15.39 -2.81 -6.70
C SER A 66 -16.79 -2.19 -6.67
N SER A 67 -17.36 -1.94 -5.49
CA SER A 67 -18.61 -1.17 -5.40
C SER A 67 -18.40 0.28 -5.87
N ASP A 68 -19.48 1.03 -6.10
CA ASP A 68 -19.36 2.44 -6.49
C ASP A 68 -18.66 3.27 -5.41
N GLN A 69 -18.83 2.91 -4.13
CA GLN A 69 -18.10 3.51 -3.02
C GLN A 69 -16.61 3.19 -3.09
N ASP A 70 -16.23 1.95 -3.38
CA ASP A 70 -14.83 1.54 -3.49
C ASP A 70 -14.13 2.26 -4.64
N LYS A 71 -14.81 2.44 -5.78
CA LYS A 71 -14.27 3.20 -6.92
C LYS A 71 -13.99 4.68 -6.57
N GLN A 72 -14.75 5.28 -5.64
CA GLN A 72 -14.42 6.61 -5.14
C GLN A 72 -13.14 6.60 -4.30
N ILE A 73 -12.91 5.54 -3.51
CA ILE A 73 -11.66 5.33 -2.78
C ILE A 73 -10.50 5.15 -3.76
N TRP A 74 -10.67 4.35 -4.81
CA TRP A 74 -9.66 4.12 -5.86
C TRP A 74 -9.21 5.43 -6.51
N ALA A 75 -10.18 6.29 -6.86
CA ALA A 75 -9.91 7.59 -7.47
C ALA A 75 -9.11 8.53 -6.55
N ASN A 76 -9.22 8.35 -5.23
CA ASN A 76 -8.52 9.17 -4.23
C ASN A 76 -7.21 8.55 -3.72
N LEU A 77 -6.89 7.30 -4.07
CA LEU A 77 -5.71 6.59 -3.59
C LEU A 77 -4.39 7.31 -3.94
N VAL A 78 -4.13 7.53 -5.23
CA VAL A 78 -2.91 8.22 -5.68
C VAL A 78 -2.89 9.71 -5.25
N PRO A 79 -4.01 10.46 -5.32
CA PRO A 79 -4.08 11.80 -4.72
C PRO A 79 -3.69 11.82 -3.23
N ALA A 80 -4.18 10.89 -2.42
CA ALA A 80 -3.84 10.80 -1.01
C ALA A 80 -2.34 10.56 -0.81
N MET A 81 -1.75 9.62 -1.56
CA MET A 81 -0.30 9.35 -1.54
C MET A 81 0.52 10.61 -1.89
N ARG A 82 0.11 11.38 -2.91
CA ARG A 82 0.76 12.65 -3.28
C ARG A 82 0.70 13.68 -2.16
N LYS A 83 -0.47 13.85 -1.54
CA LYS A 83 -0.67 14.82 -0.47
C LYS A 83 0.10 14.47 0.79
N VAL A 84 0.18 13.19 1.15
CA VAL A 84 1.06 12.70 2.23
C VAL A 84 2.53 13.00 1.92
N VAL A 85 3.00 12.72 0.70
CA VAL A 85 4.37 13.08 0.28
C VAL A 85 4.63 14.57 0.37
N ASN A 86 3.69 15.41 -0.09
CA ASN A 86 3.81 16.87 0.00
C ASN A 86 3.94 17.32 1.45
N SER A 87 3.11 16.78 2.34
CA SER A 87 3.14 17.11 3.76
C SER A 87 4.47 16.74 4.43
N LEU A 88 4.96 15.52 4.17
CA LEU A 88 6.27 15.07 4.66
C LEU A 88 7.41 15.99 4.16
N ARG A 89 7.40 16.31 2.87
CA ARG A 89 8.42 17.20 2.26
C ARG A 89 8.36 18.62 2.80
N ALA A 90 7.17 19.17 3.07
CA ALA A 90 7.00 20.47 3.70
C ALA A 90 7.61 20.53 5.11
N ARG A 91 7.79 19.37 5.76
CA ARG A 91 8.46 19.21 7.06
C ARG A 91 9.93 18.81 6.94
N GLY A 92 10.51 18.81 5.74
CA GLY A 92 11.90 18.41 5.49
C GLY A 92 12.14 16.90 5.60
N ILE A 93 11.08 16.08 5.58
CA ILE A 93 11.17 14.62 5.69
C ILE A 93 11.19 14.01 4.29
N HIS A 94 12.34 13.47 3.88
CA HIS A 94 12.56 12.92 2.52
C HIS A 94 12.85 11.41 2.52
N ASN A 95 13.09 10.83 3.69
CA ASN A 95 13.51 9.44 3.90
C ASN A 95 12.36 8.47 4.21
N ILE A 96 11.13 8.96 4.31
CA ILE A 96 9.91 8.14 4.42
C ILE A 96 9.35 7.94 3.01
N LYS A 97 9.16 6.68 2.61
CA LYS A 97 8.58 6.32 1.33
C LYS A 97 7.08 6.08 1.48
N VAL A 98 6.31 6.52 0.49
CA VAL A 98 4.85 6.42 0.49
C VAL A 98 4.42 5.41 -0.57
N GLY A 99 3.54 4.47 -0.20
CA GLY A 99 3.10 3.38 -1.07
C GLY A 99 1.67 2.97 -0.75
N THR A 100 1.22 1.87 -1.34
CA THR A 100 -0.03 1.18 -0.99
C THR A 100 0.19 -0.31 -1.26
N PRO A 101 -0.15 -1.21 -0.32
CA PRO A 101 -0.07 -2.65 -0.55
C PRO A 101 -1.28 -3.08 -1.39
N LEU A 102 -0.99 -3.90 -2.39
CA LEU A 102 -1.97 -4.41 -3.33
C LEU A 102 -2.10 -5.92 -3.15
N ALA A 103 -3.32 -6.43 -3.23
CA ALA A 103 -3.56 -7.86 -3.36
C ALA A 103 -3.29 -8.32 -4.81
N MET A 104 -3.04 -9.61 -4.97
CA MET A 104 -2.84 -10.24 -6.28
C MET A 104 -4.10 -10.25 -7.17
N ASP A 105 -5.28 -10.00 -6.60
CA ASP A 105 -6.55 -9.85 -7.34
C ASP A 105 -6.63 -8.58 -8.20
N ALA A 106 -5.64 -7.69 -8.11
CA ALA A 106 -5.45 -6.58 -9.04
C ALA A 106 -5.03 -7.05 -10.45
N LEU A 107 -4.61 -8.31 -10.58
CA LEU A 107 -4.26 -8.94 -11.86
C LEU A 107 -5.47 -9.63 -12.49
N ARG A 108 -5.64 -9.45 -13.81
CA ARG A 108 -6.56 -10.25 -14.64
C ARG A 108 -5.93 -11.56 -15.08
N SER A 109 -4.63 -11.54 -15.36
CA SER A 109 -3.85 -12.73 -15.72
C SER A 109 -2.58 -12.75 -14.90
N SER A 110 -2.25 -13.91 -14.35
CA SER A 110 -1.04 -14.18 -13.57
C SER A 110 -0.28 -15.42 -14.05
N PHE A 111 -0.84 -16.17 -15.01
CA PHE A 111 -0.23 -17.38 -15.56
C PHE A 111 -0.30 -17.42 -17.11
N PRO A 112 0.82 -17.73 -17.81
CA PRO A 112 2.18 -17.77 -17.25
C PRO A 112 2.60 -16.40 -16.68
N PRO A 113 3.57 -16.31 -15.76
CA PRO A 113 3.98 -15.03 -15.17
C PRO A 113 4.37 -13.97 -16.20
N SER A 114 4.92 -14.38 -17.36
CA SER A 114 5.27 -13.48 -18.47
C SER A 114 4.08 -12.80 -19.14
N SER A 115 2.85 -13.33 -18.98
CA SER A 115 1.61 -12.73 -19.48
C SER A 115 0.86 -11.93 -18.42
N GLY A 116 1.52 -11.62 -17.29
CA GLY A 116 0.94 -10.86 -16.19
C GLY A 116 0.33 -9.54 -16.65
N ALA A 117 -0.93 -9.29 -16.30
CA ALA A 117 -1.64 -8.06 -16.67
C ALA A 117 -2.62 -7.63 -15.58
N PHE A 118 -2.67 -6.32 -15.29
CA PHE A 118 -3.68 -5.74 -14.39
C PHE A 118 -5.09 -5.88 -14.97
N ARG A 119 -6.11 -5.88 -14.10
CA ARG A 119 -7.51 -5.82 -14.54
C ARG A 119 -7.78 -4.56 -15.35
N GLU A 120 -8.65 -4.67 -16.37
CA GLU A 120 -8.93 -3.57 -17.31
C GLU A 120 -9.52 -2.34 -16.60
N ASP A 121 -10.35 -2.57 -15.58
CA ASP A 121 -10.96 -1.53 -14.75
C ASP A 121 -9.96 -0.79 -13.87
N LEU A 122 -8.76 -1.35 -13.66
CA LEU A 122 -7.70 -0.75 -12.83
C LEU A 122 -6.53 -0.21 -13.66
N ALA A 123 -6.20 -0.86 -14.78
CA ALA A 123 -4.93 -0.69 -15.50
C ALA A 123 -4.65 0.78 -15.85
N VAL A 124 -5.63 1.45 -16.45
CA VAL A 124 -5.52 2.86 -16.85
C VAL A 124 -5.90 3.82 -15.71
N PRO A 125 -7.07 3.71 -15.06
CA PRO A 125 -7.51 4.74 -14.12
C PRO A 125 -6.73 4.75 -12.79
N VAL A 126 -6.15 3.61 -12.38
CA VAL A 126 -5.50 3.47 -11.07
C VAL A 126 -4.03 3.09 -11.19
N MET A 127 -3.70 2.02 -11.94
CA MET A 127 -2.34 1.47 -11.96
C MET A 127 -1.37 2.39 -12.71
N LEU A 128 -1.75 2.95 -13.84
CA LEU A 128 -0.91 3.90 -14.58
C LEU A 128 -0.51 5.13 -13.73
N PRO A 129 -1.43 5.88 -13.08
CA PRO A 129 -1.04 6.99 -12.22
C PRO A 129 -0.26 6.55 -10.97
N LEU A 130 -0.55 5.37 -10.41
CA LEU A 130 0.20 4.79 -9.29
C LEU A 130 1.65 4.53 -9.68
N LEU A 131 1.90 3.83 -10.80
CA LEU A 131 3.26 3.53 -11.27
C LEU A 131 4.05 4.80 -11.60
N LYS A 132 3.40 5.79 -12.22
CA LYS A 132 4.00 7.13 -12.43
C LYS A 132 4.37 7.81 -11.11
N PHE A 133 3.51 7.71 -10.09
CA PHE A 133 3.79 8.23 -8.76
C PHE A 133 4.98 7.53 -8.10
N LEU A 134 5.01 6.20 -8.12
CA LEU A 134 6.09 5.41 -7.51
C LEU A 134 7.44 5.73 -8.16
N ASN A 135 7.48 5.78 -9.50
CA ASN A 135 8.67 6.19 -10.25
C ASN A 135 9.10 7.62 -9.91
N GLY A 136 8.17 8.57 -9.89
CA GLY A 136 8.47 9.99 -9.59
C GLY A 136 8.86 10.28 -8.14
N THR A 137 8.62 9.35 -7.22
CA THR A 137 8.97 9.47 -5.79
C THR A 137 10.10 8.53 -5.37
N ASN A 138 10.59 7.70 -6.30
CA ASN A 138 11.51 6.60 -6.04
C ASN A 138 11.02 5.75 -4.85
N SER A 139 9.75 5.36 -4.91
CA SER A 139 9.07 4.51 -3.92
C SER A 139 8.89 3.09 -4.48
N PHE A 140 8.33 2.20 -3.67
CA PHE A 140 8.23 0.77 -3.98
C PHE A 140 6.82 0.36 -4.38
N PHE A 141 6.73 -0.71 -5.17
CA PHE A 141 5.48 -1.42 -5.42
C PHE A 141 5.29 -2.45 -4.32
N PHE A 142 4.30 -2.25 -3.44
CA PHE A 142 4.01 -3.16 -2.34
C PHE A 142 2.92 -4.14 -2.76
N LEU A 143 3.13 -5.41 -2.49
CA LEU A 143 2.30 -6.50 -2.98
C LEU A 143 2.17 -7.56 -1.90
N ASP A 144 0.95 -7.93 -1.58
CA ASP A 144 0.63 -9.00 -0.65
C ASP A 144 0.47 -10.29 -1.45
N VAL A 145 1.44 -11.20 -1.29
CA VAL A 145 1.53 -12.44 -2.06
C VAL A 145 1.33 -13.64 -1.15
N TYR A 146 0.25 -14.38 -1.40
CA TYR A 146 -0.12 -15.57 -0.62
C TYR A 146 -0.25 -16.78 -1.54
N PRO A 147 0.79 -17.63 -1.68
CA PRO A 147 0.70 -18.88 -2.44
C PRO A 147 -0.40 -19.83 -1.94
N TYR A 148 -0.79 -19.69 -0.67
CA TYR A 148 -1.87 -20.42 -0.03
C TYR A 148 -3.22 -20.26 -0.76
N PHE A 149 -3.61 -19.05 -1.20
CA PHE A 149 -4.96 -18.86 -1.75
C PHE A 149 -5.18 -19.61 -3.07
N PRO A 150 -4.31 -19.50 -4.11
CA PRO A 150 -4.44 -20.31 -5.32
C PRO A 150 -4.49 -21.81 -5.06
N TRP A 151 -3.64 -22.31 -4.13
CA TRP A 151 -3.67 -23.71 -3.70
C TRP A 151 -5.00 -24.09 -3.06
N SER A 152 -5.46 -23.33 -2.06
CA SER A 152 -6.67 -23.67 -1.30
C SER A 152 -7.95 -23.64 -2.13
N THR A 153 -8.00 -22.80 -3.17
CA THR A 153 -9.17 -22.67 -4.08
C THR A 153 -9.18 -23.76 -5.15
N ASP A 154 -8.02 -24.23 -5.61
CA ASP A 154 -7.91 -25.29 -6.61
C ASP A 154 -6.69 -26.20 -6.32
N PRO A 155 -6.79 -27.06 -5.29
CA PRO A 155 -5.67 -27.92 -4.86
C PRO A 155 -5.39 -29.06 -5.83
N VAL A 156 -6.28 -29.29 -6.81
CA VAL A 156 -6.09 -30.33 -7.84
C VAL A 156 -5.09 -29.85 -8.89
N ASN A 157 -5.17 -28.59 -9.32
CA ASN A 157 -4.28 -28.04 -10.34
C ASN A 157 -3.11 -27.23 -9.75
N ASN A 158 -3.23 -26.77 -8.50
CA ASN A 158 -2.15 -26.09 -7.79
C ASN A 158 -1.60 -27.03 -6.73
N HIS A 159 -0.43 -27.62 -6.99
CA HIS A 159 0.19 -28.58 -6.09
C HIS A 159 0.65 -27.92 -4.78
N LEU A 160 0.45 -28.61 -3.66
CA LEU A 160 0.87 -28.14 -2.34
C LEU A 160 2.38 -27.90 -2.27
N ASP A 161 3.17 -28.82 -2.83
CA ASP A 161 4.63 -28.75 -2.84
C ASP A 161 5.12 -27.44 -3.48
N TYR A 162 4.47 -27.00 -4.56
CA TYR A 162 4.77 -25.72 -5.21
C TYR A 162 4.47 -24.52 -4.30
N ALA A 163 3.34 -24.55 -3.57
CA ALA A 163 2.98 -23.48 -2.64
C ALA A 163 3.87 -23.44 -1.39
N LEU A 164 4.43 -24.58 -0.99
CA LEU A 164 5.37 -24.71 0.14
C LEU A 164 6.84 -24.54 -0.25
N PHE A 165 7.14 -24.31 -1.53
CA PHE A 165 8.51 -24.26 -2.07
C PHE A 165 9.30 -25.56 -1.86
N GLU A 166 8.59 -26.69 -1.82
CA GLU A 166 9.18 -28.02 -1.77
C GLU A 166 9.51 -28.51 -3.19
N SER A 167 10.51 -29.37 -3.31
CA SER A 167 10.81 -30.04 -4.57
C SER A 167 9.63 -30.94 -4.96
N ASN A 168 9.15 -30.83 -6.20
CA ASN A 168 8.18 -31.78 -6.76
C ASN A 168 8.70 -33.20 -6.54
N SER A 169 8.00 -33.98 -5.72
CA SER A 169 8.28 -35.40 -5.50
C SER A 169 7.70 -36.26 -6.62
#